data_AF-A0A938EJJ0-F1
#
_entry.id   AF-A0A938EJJ0-F1
#
_cell.length_a   1.000
_cell.length_b   1.000
_cell.length_c   1.000
_cell.angle_alpha   90.00
_cell.angle_beta   90.00
_cell.angle_gamma   90.00
#
_symmetry.space_group_name_H-M   'P 1'
#
loop_
_entity.id
_entity.type
_entity.pdbx_description
1 polymer ?
#
loop_
_entity_poly.entity_id
_entity_poly.type
_entity_poly.pdbx_seq_one_letter_code
_entity_poly.pdbx_strand_id
1 'polypeptide(L)'
;MRLTAADRTPAAGPLLVDGTVSFAVYATVREGTSRGFRVGMRAGQRLEIQLLIPDRAPANRLASASLPLVAVIDPAGRRTPLVIDERTPFYEPYSGTAYLYLARLTQTAKTGTYQVIVTGRSSTKVPVVIGVGYREVPGTVRD
;
A
#
# COMPACT_ATOMS: atom_id res chain seq x y z
N MET A 1 -2.99 10.24 -0.34
CA MET A 1 -2.67 10.69 1.04
C MET A 1 -1.27 10.24 1.44
N ARG A 2 -0.67 10.80 2.50
CA ARG A 2 0.66 10.38 2.97
C ARG A 2 0.65 9.97 4.45
N LEU A 3 1.19 8.80 4.72
CA LEU A 3 1.43 8.29 6.08
C LEU A 3 2.70 8.93 6.67
N THR A 4 2.61 9.28 7.93
CA THR A 4 3.62 9.94 8.76
C THR A 4 4.21 8.98 9.79
N ALA A 5 5.14 9.46 10.62
CA ALA A 5 5.71 8.66 11.69
C ALA A 5 4.72 8.35 12.85
N ALA A 6 3.54 8.97 12.87
CA ALA A 6 2.46 8.68 13.82
C ALA A 6 1.67 7.41 13.44
N ASP A 7 1.53 7.14 12.14
CA ASP A 7 0.76 6.02 11.57
C ASP A 7 1.50 4.68 11.68
N ARG A 8 2.06 4.36 12.85
CA ARG A 8 2.97 3.22 13.05
C ARG A 8 2.26 1.87 12.93
N THR A 9 0.97 1.84 13.17
CA THR A 9 0.10 0.67 13.10
C THR A 9 -1.17 1.02 12.32
N PRO A 10 -1.92 0.03 11.82
CA PRO A 10 -3.20 0.29 11.16
C PRO A 10 -4.21 1.01 12.06
N ALA A 11 -4.22 0.71 13.36
CA ALA A 11 -5.11 1.35 14.32
C ALA A 11 -4.77 2.83 14.55
N ALA A 12 -3.48 3.19 14.45
CA ALA A 12 -3.00 4.56 14.56
C ALA A 12 -2.99 5.30 13.20
N GLY A 13 -3.42 4.64 12.13
CA GLY A 13 -3.42 5.18 10.78
C GLY A 13 -4.82 5.37 10.22
N PRO A 14 -4.94 6.12 9.11
CA PRO A 14 -6.22 6.53 8.57
C PRO A 14 -7.04 5.35 8.03
N LEU A 15 -8.35 5.54 7.96
CA LEU A 15 -9.33 4.68 7.32
C LEU A 15 -9.75 5.26 5.97
N LEU A 16 -9.49 4.50 4.91
CA LEU A 16 -10.17 4.63 3.63
C LEU A 16 -11.58 4.06 3.77
N VAL A 17 -12.60 4.92 3.79
CA VAL A 17 -13.97 4.50 4.14
C VAL A 17 -14.57 3.55 3.10
N ASP A 18 -14.27 3.77 1.82
CA ASP A 18 -14.63 2.90 0.70
C ASP A 18 -13.35 2.46 -0.03
N GLY A 19 -12.95 1.21 0.18
CA GLY A 19 -11.75 0.63 -0.44
C GLY A 19 -11.86 0.32 -1.92
N THR A 20 -13.02 0.55 -2.54
CA THR A 20 -13.17 0.45 -4.01
C THR A 20 -12.78 1.74 -4.72
N VAL A 21 -12.70 2.86 -3.99
CA VAL A 21 -12.26 4.15 -4.53
C VAL A 21 -10.75 4.17 -4.67
N SER A 22 -10.27 4.72 -5.79
CA SER A 22 -8.85 4.79 -6.10
C SER A 22 -8.12 5.76 -5.17
N PHE A 23 -7.14 5.27 -4.41
CA PHE A 23 -6.23 6.07 -3.59
C PHE A 23 -4.77 5.69 -3.84
N ALA A 24 -3.92 6.71 -3.94
CA ALA A 24 -2.48 6.57 -3.75
C ALA A 24 -2.13 6.86 -2.29
N VAL A 25 -1.67 5.85 -1.55
CA VAL A 25 -1.20 5.97 -0.17
C VAL A 25 0.32 5.96 -0.15
N TYR A 26 0.92 7.13 0.10
CA TYR A 26 2.36 7.31 0.13
C TYR A 26 2.91 6.98 1.52
N ALA A 27 3.99 6.22 1.59
CA ALA A 27 4.71 5.94 2.83
C ALA A 27 6.22 6.02 2.63
N THR A 28 6.95 6.24 3.71
CA THR A 28 8.41 6.11 3.73
C THR A 28 8.80 5.30 4.94
N VAL A 29 9.51 4.20 4.69
CA VAL A 29 9.93 3.24 5.72
C VAL A 29 11.41 2.92 5.57
N ARG A 30 12.03 2.55 6.67
CA ARG A 30 13.35 1.91 6.76
C ARG A 30 13.26 0.72 7.71
N GLU A 31 14.31 -0.07 7.79
CA GLU A 31 14.46 -1.15 8.76
C GLU A 31 14.06 -0.69 10.18
N GLY A 32 13.30 -1.54 10.87
CA GLY A 32 12.76 -1.24 12.21
C GLY A 32 11.56 -0.28 12.24
N THR A 33 11.03 0.16 11.09
CA THR A 33 9.84 1.03 11.04
C THR A 33 8.71 0.41 10.23
N SER A 34 7.47 0.67 10.67
CA SER A 34 6.25 0.30 9.97
C SER A 34 5.34 1.51 9.76
N ARG A 35 4.49 1.42 8.74
CA ARG A 35 3.32 2.28 8.55
C ARG A 35 2.08 1.42 8.40
N GLY A 36 0.94 1.91 8.82
CA GLY A 36 -0.32 1.20 8.63
C GLY A 36 -1.48 2.13 8.34
N PHE A 37 -2.50 1.56 7.71
CA PHE A 37 -3.79 2.21 7.48
C PHE A 37 -4.88 1.14 7.37
N ARG A 38 -6.14 1.58 7.29
CA ARG A 38 -7.34 0.75 7.26
C ARG A 38 -8.14 0.99 5.99
N VAL A 39 -8.86 -0.04 5.55
CA VAL A 39 -9.67 -0.02 4.32
C VAL A 39 -11.03 -0.65 4.60
N GLY A 40 -12.11 0.11 4.44
CA GLY A 40 -13.48 -0.38 4.58
C GLY A 40 -13.94 -1.09 3.32
N MET A 41 -14.46 -2.32 3.47
CA MET A 41 -14.98 -3.12 2.37
C MET A 41 -16.36 -3.69 2.69
N ARG A 42 -17.12 -3.99 1.64
CA ARG A 42 -18.37 -4.75 1.68
C ARG A 42 -18.19 -6.09 0.97
N ALA A 43 -18.98 -7.09 1.39
CA ALA A 43 -18.97 -8.41 0.77
C ALA A 43 -19.20 -8.33 -0.74
N GLY A 44 -18.44 -9.11 -1.50
CA GLY A 44 -18.55 -9.19 -2.96
C GLY A 44 -17.81 -8.08 -3.72
N GLN A 45 -17.33 -7.03 -3.05
CA GLN A 45 -16.49 -6.01 -3.69
C GLN A 45 -15.10 -6.58 -4.03
N ARG A 46 -14.48 -6.05 -5.08
CA ARG A 46 -13.07 -6.32 -5.39
C ARG A 46 -12.15 -5.50 -4.49
N LEU A 47 -11.39 -6.16 -3.63
CA LEU A 47 -10.25 -5.53 -2.95
C LEU A 47 -9.07 -5.55 -3.92
N GLU A 48 -8.49 -4.39 -4.18
CA GLU A 48 -7.33 -4.21 -5.04
C GLU A 48 -6.26 -3.42 -4.28
N ILE A 49 -5.10 -4.03 -4.06
CA ILE A 49 -3.95 -3.43 -3.38
C ILE A 49 -2.70 -3.66 -4.21
N GLN A 50 -1.92 -2.61 -4.45
CA GLN A 50 -0.73 -2.65 -5.29
C GLN A 50 0.43 -2.02 -4.53
N LEU A 51 1.64 -2.58 -4.66
CA LEU A 51 2.87 -1.99 -4.13
C LEU A 51 3.69 -1.42 -5.28
N LEU A 52 4.05 -0.14 -5.17
CA LEU A 52 4.93 0.54 -6.10
C LEU A 52 6.09 1.23 -5.37
N ILE A 53 7.19 1.42 -6.09
CA ILE A 53 8.31 2.30 -5.71
C ILE A 53 8.63 3.27 -6.84
N PRO A 54 9.20 4.46 -6.57
CA PRO A 54 9.70 5.32 -7.63
C PRO A 54 10.78 4.61 -8.46
N ASP A 55 10.70 4.71 -9.79
CA ASP A 55 11.71 4.19 -10.70
C ASP A 55 12.91 5.15 -10.79
N ARG A 56 13.59 5.33 -9.65
CA ARG A 56 14.82 6.10 -9.55
C ARG A 56 15.69 5.60 -8.41
N ALA A 57 16.99 5.83 -8.53
CA ALA A 57 17.93 5.48 -7.47
C ALA A 57 17.63 6.30 -6.19
N PRO A 58 17.85 5.73 -4.99
CA PRO A 58 18.34 4.36 -4.75
C PRO A 58 17.24 3.28 -4.82
N ALA A 59 15.95 3.64 -4.75
CA ALA A 59 14.86 2.69 -4.56
C ALA A 59 14.79 1.62 -5.66
N ASN A 60 14.90 2.01 -6.94
CA ASN A 60 14.81 1.08 -8.06
C ASN A 60 15.98 0.10 -8.18
N ARG A 61 17.09 0.32 -7.47
CA ARG A 61 18.26 -0.56 -7.43
C ARG A 61 18.27 -1.53 -6.24
N LEU A 62 17.29 -1.44 -5.35
CA LEU A 62 17.21 -2.34 -4.20
C LEU A 62 16.96 -3.79 -4.66
N ALA A 63 17.71 -4.72 -4.08
CA ALA A 63 17.42 -6.14 -4.18
C ALA A 63 16.04 -6.44 -3.55
N SER A 64 15.34 -7.48 -4.02
CA SER A 64 14.02 -7.86 -3.49
C SER A 64 14.06 -8.12 -1.98
N ALA A 65 15.20 -8.57 -1.47
CA ALA A 65 15.42 -8.79 -0.04
C ALA A 65 15.54 -7.50 0.81
N SER A 66 15.63 -6.32 0.18
CA SER A 66 15.70 -5.02 0.87
C SER A 66 14.46 -4.16 0.60
N LEU A 67 13.58 -4.60 -0.29
CA LEU A 67 12.32 -3.91 -0.58
C LEU A 67 11.35 -3.99 0.60
N PRO A 68 10.58 -2.93 0.88
CA PRO A 68 9.53 -2.96 1.89
C PRO A 68 8.53 -4.09 1.66
N LEU A 69 8.06 -4.70 2.75
CA LEU A 69 7.00 -5.69 2.70
C LEU A 69 5.65 -5.01 2.93
N VAL A 70 4.63 -5.49 2.23
CA VAL A 70 3.24 -5.10 2.47
C VAL A 70 2.45 -6.34 2.85
N ALA A 71 1.62 -6.22 3.87
CA ALA A 71 0.68 -7.26 4.25
C ALA A 71 -0.71 -6.67 4.46
N VAL A 72 -1.72 -7.44 4.05
CA VAL A 72 -3.13 -7.15 4.28
C VAL A 72 -3.64 -8.11 5.34
N ILE A 73 -4.33 -7.62 6.35
CA ILE A 73 -5.02 -8.41 7.37
C ILE A 73 -6.52 -8.25 7.12
N ASP A 74 -7.22 -9.37 6.94
CA ASP A 74 -8.67 -9.36 6.72
C ASP A 74 -9.45 -9.12 8.03
N PRO A 75 -10.77 -8.85 7.96
CA PRO A 75 -11.59 -8.63 9.16
C PRO A 75 -11.64 -9.82 10.13
N ALA A 76 -11.24 -11.02 9.70
CA ALA A 76 -11.14 -12.22 10.54
C ALA A 76 -9.72 -12.40 11.13
N GLY A 77 -8.79 -11.49 10.87
CA GLY A 77 -7.42 -11.52 11.37
C GLY A 77 -6.44 -12.31 10.51
N ARG A 78 -6.86 -12.84 9.36
CA ARG A 78 -5.94 -13.57 8.46
C ARG A 78 -5.00 -12.59 7.76
N ARG A 79 -3.70 -12.81 7.91
CA ARG A 79 -2.65 -12.02 7.27
C ARG A 79 -2.22 -12.63 5.94
N THR A 80 -2.22 -11.82 4.89
CA THR A 80 -1.77 -12.15 3.53
C THR A 80 -0.68 -11.16 3.10
N PRO A 81 0.57 -11.60 2.88
CA PRO A 81 1.61 -10.74 2.31
C PRO A 81 1.35 -10.48 0.82
N LEU A 82 1.75 -9.32 0.33
CA LEU A 82 1.94 -9.08 -1.11
C LEU A 82 3.29 -9.68 -1.51
N VAL A 83 3.26 -10.64 -2.43
CA VAL A 83 4.47 -11.28 -2.96
C VAL A 83 5.08 -10.37 -4.01
N ILE A 84 6.36 -10.02 -3.85
CA ILE A 84 7.10 -9.23 -4.83
C ILE A 84 7.68 -10.18 -5.89
N ASP A 85 7.08 -10.18 -7.07
CA ASP A 85 7.42 -11.05 -8.20
C ASP A 85 7.57 -10.31 -9.53
N GLU A 86 7.33 -8.99 -9.55
CA GLU A 86 7.47 -8.16 -10.74
C GLU A 86 8.34 -6.91 -10.51
N ARG A 87 8.76 -6.30 -11.62
CA ARG A 87 9.32 -4.93 -11.71
C ARG A 87 8.81 -4.31 -12.99
N THR A 88 7.52 -4.00 -13.03
CA THR A 88 6.85 -3.52 -14.24
C THR A 88 6.86 -1.98 -14.26
N PRO A 89 7.44 -1.32 -15.27
CA PRO A 89 7.42 0.13 -15.39
C PRO A 89 6.00 0.69 -15.49
N PHE A 90 5.75 1.80 -14.81
CA PHE A 90 4.51 2.56 -14.87
C PHE A 90 4.79 4.05 -14.81
N TYR A 91 4.28 4.79 -15.79
CA TYR A 91 4.35 6.25 -15.78
C TYR A 91 3.01 6.81 -15.28
N GLU A 92 3.04 7.50 -14.14
CA GLU A 92 1.86 8.20 -13.62
C GLU A 92 1.83 9.61 -14.22
N PRO A 93 0.84 9.93 -15.08
CA PRO A 93 0.88 11.13 -15.91
C PRO A 93 0.56 12.42 -15.14
N TYR A 94 -0.21 12.34 -14.05
CA TYR A 94 -0.68 13.52 -13.31
C TYR A 94 0.42 14.16 -12.44
N SER A 95 1.29 13.33 -11.88
CA SER A 95 2.46 13.68 -11.09
C SER A 95 3.74 13.71 -11.91
N GLY A 96 3.72 13.17 -13.13
CA GLY A 96 4.90 13.00 -13.99
C GLY A 96 5.94 12.05 -13.41
N THR A 97 5.55 11.15 -12.51
CA THR A 97 6.47 10.25 -11.79
C THR A 97 6.48 8.86 -12.43
N ALA A 98 7.69 8.36 -12.72
CA ALA A 98 7.89 6.96 -13.08
C ALA A 98 7.98 6.08 -11.83
N TYR A 99 7.27 4.97 -11.87
CA TYR A 99 7.20 3.96 -10.81
C TYR A 99 7.53 2.57 -11.37
N LEU A 100 7.87 1.66 -10.47
CA LEU A 100 7.84 0.21 -10.71
C LEU A 100 6.73 -0.39 -9.88
N TYR A 101 5.81 -1.13 -10.52
CA TYR A 101 4.98 -2.10 -9.82
C TYR A 101 5.87 -3.25 -9.35
N LEU A 102 5.67 -3.65 -8.09
CA LEU A 102 6.41 -4.73 -7.45
C LEU A 102 5.54 -5.92 -7.10
N ALA A 103 4.28 -5.66 -6.73
CA ALA A 103 3.34 -6.68 -6.30
C ALA A 103 1.90 -6.18 -6.45
N ARG A 104 0.96 -7.10 -6.69
CA ARG A 104 -0.47 -6.81 -6.76
C ARG A 104 -1.25 -7.88 -6.03
N LEU A 105 -2.30 -7.47 -5.33
CA LEU A 105 -3.29 -8.33 -4.69
C LEU A 105 -4.66 -7.94 -5.22
N THR A 106 -5.37 -8.92 -5.76
CA THR A 106 -6.79 -8.79 -6.10
C THR A 106 -7.54 -9.95 -5.47
N GLN A 107 -8.60 -9.66 -4.72
CA GLN A 107 -9.46 -10.68 -4.14
C GLN A 107 -10.88 -10.18 -3.93
N THR A 108 -11.84 -11.11 -3.83
CA THR A 108 -13.20 -10.78 -3.39
C THR A 108 -13.19 -10.50 -1.89
N ALA A 109 -13.66 -9.33 -1.50
CA ALA A 109 -13.68 -8.90 -0.12
C ALA A 109 -14.85 -9.50 0.65
N LYS A 110 -14.61 -9.69 1.96
CA LYS A 110 -15.64 -9.85 2.98
C LYS A 110 -16.01 -8.48 3.52
N THR A 111 -17.20 -8.34 4.10
CA THR A 111 -17.58 -7.11 4.79
C THR A 111 -16.65 -6.88 6.00
N GLY A 112 -16.17 -5.66 6.14
CA GLY A 112 -15.42 -5.22 7.33
C GLY A 112 -14.22 -4.35 6.99
N THR A 113 -13.42 -4.07 8.01
CA THR A 113 -12.23 -3.24 7.89
C THR A 113 -10.99 -4.11 7.72
N TYR A 114 -10.37 -4.02 6.55
CA TYR A 114 -9.06 -4.58 6.28
C TYR A 114 -7.97 -3.66 6.84
N GLN A 115 -6.86 -4.23 7.27
CA GLN A 115 -5.69 -3.49 7.71
C GLN A 115 -4.56 -3.71 6.72
N VAL A 116 -3.83 -2.64 6.39
CA VAL A 116 -2.65 -2.71 5.52
C VAL A 116 -1.45 -2.26 6.32
N ILE A 117 -0.38 -3.06 6.32
CA ILE A 117 0.87 -2.77 7.01
C ILE A 117 2.00 -2.76 5.99
N VAL A 118 2.80 -1.69 6.02
CA VAL A 118 4.03 -1.51 5.25
C VAL A 118 5.21 -1.58 6.21
N THR A 119 6.13 -2.52 6.02
CA THR A 119 7.30 -2.72 6.89
C THR A 119 8.59 -2.47 6.11
N GLY A 120 9.46 -1.60 6.63
CA GLY A 120 10.76 -1.33 6.01
C GLY A 120 11.79 -2.40 6.31
N ARG A 121 12.66 -2.66 5.33
CA ARG A 121 13.75 -3.66 5.40
C ARG A 121 15.12 -3.13 4.99
N SER A 122 15.18 -2.05 4.23
CA SER A 122 16.44 -1.39 3.90
C SER A 122 16.92 -0.56 5.08
N SER A 123 18.23 -0.53 5.32
CA SER A 123 18.87 0.41 6.26
C SER A 123 18.62 1.87 5.90
N THR A 124 18.32 2.16 4.63
CA THR A 124 17.98 3.50 4.12
C THR A 124 16.47 3.72 4.02
N LYS A 125 16.05 4.99 3.92
CA LYS A 125 14.64 5.34 3.72
C LYS A 125 14.19 4.96 2.32
N VAL A 126 13.14 4.17 2.22
CA VAL A 126 12.51 3.74 0.97
C VAL A 126 11.13 4.37 0.87
N PRO A 127 10.88 5.24 -0.12
CA PRO A 127 9.53 5.70 -0.46
C PRO A 127 8.78 4.59 -1.19
N VAL A 128 7.51 4.39 -0.82
CA VAL A 128 6.59 3.48 -1.50
C VAL A 128 5.26 4.17 -1.76
N VAL A 129 4.52 3.65 -2.74
CA VAL A 129 3.12 3.96 -2.96
C VAL A 129 2.33 2.68 -2.85
N ILE A 130 1.26 2.72 -2.05
CA ILE A 130 0.26 1.66 -2.01
C ILE A 130 -0.94 2.14 -2.82
N GLY A 131 -1.17 1.52 -3.98
CA GLY A 131 -2.40 1.73 -4.75
C GLY A 131 -3.54 0.95 -4.10
N VAL A 132 -4.69 1.58 -3.93
CA VAL A 132 -5.90 0.97 -3.37
C VAL A 132 -7.08 1.28 -4.28
N GLY A 133 -7.94 0.31 -4.55
CA GLY A 133 -9.19 0.52 -5.28
C GLY A 133 -9.00 0.72 -6.79
N TYR A 134 -10.10 1.01 -7.47
CA TYR A 134 -10.15 1.06 -8.95
C TYR A 134 -11.17 2.07 -9.49
N ARG A 135 -12.02 2.66 -8.64
CA ARG A 135 -13.02 3.66 -9.04
C ARG A 135 -12.43 5.05 -8.89
N GLU A 136 -12.28 5.76 -10.00
CA GLU A 136 -11.79 7.15 -10.05
C GLU A 136 -12.91 8.13 -9.70
N VAL A 137 -13.28 8.18 -8.42
CA VAL A 137 -14.27 9.11 -7.87
C VAL A 137 -13.74 9.76 -6.58
N PRO A 138 -14.29 10.89 -6.12
CA PRO A 138 -13.93 11.44 -4.82
C PRO A 138 -14.17 10.42 -3.70
N GLY A 139 -13.18 10.25 -2.82
CA GLY A 139 -13.23 9.32 -1.69
C GLY A 139 -13.12 10.00 -0.34
N THR A 140 -13.55 9.30 0.72
CA THR A 140 -13.52 9.78 2.10
C THR A 140 -12.43 9.08 2.90
N VAL A 141 -11.63 9.87 3.61
CA VAL A 141 -10.61 9.41 4.56
C VAL A 141 -10.99 9.88 5.96
N ARG A 142 -10.79 9.02 6.97
CA ARG A 142 -10.99 9.33 8.40
C ARG A 142 -9.75 8.94 9.17
N ASP A 143 -9.50 9.58 10.31
CA ASP A 143 -8.43 9.19 11.24
C ASP A 143 -8.92 8.13 12.26
#